data_AF-A0A926I2D3-F1
#
_entry.id   AF-A0A926I2D3-F1
#
_cell.length_a   1.000
_cell.length_b   1.000
_cell.length_c   1.000
_cell.angle_alpha   90.00
_cell.angle_beta   90.00
_cell.angle_gamma   90.00
#
_symmetry.space_group_name_H-M   'P 1'
#
loop_
_entity.id
_entity.type
_entity.pdbx_description
1 polymer ?
#
loop_
_entity_poly.entity_id
_entity_poly.type
_entity_poly.pdbx_seq_one_letter_code
_entity_poly.pdbx_strand_id
1 'polypeptide(L)' 'MKWSGHSVGSAIVEITTKDITYILAGDEGYINDCITRKIPTGCYYDLEKSKEFIEKYSNKKYRLHTCHDISLKTERII' A
#
# COMPACT_ATOMS: atom_id res chain seq x y z
N MET A 1 -4.49 -14.22 5.35
CA MET A 1 -3.49 -13.35 4.68
C MET A 1 -4.01 -13.06 3.29
N LYS A 2 -4.07 -11.79 2.85
CA LYS A 2 -4.81 -11.44 1.62
C LYS A 2 -4.02 -10.70 0.55
N TRP A 3 -2.73 -10.43 0.74
CA TRP A 3 -1.88 -9.88 -0.31
C TRP A 3 -0.63 -10.74 -0.46
N SER A 4 -0.05 -10.78 -1.65
CA SER A 4 1.17 -11.54 -1.99
C SER A 4 1.64 -11.05 -3.36
N GLY A 5 1.74 -9.74 -3.56
CA GLY A 5 2.18 -9.14 -4.82
C GLY A 5 3.71 -8.97 -4.84
N HIS A 6 4.23 -8.31 -3.81
CA HIS A 6 5.66 -8.03 -3.65
C HIS A 6 6.48 -9.29 -3.33
N SER A 7 6.02 -10.13 -2.42
CA SER A 7 6.69 -11.36 -2.00
C SER A 7 5.70 -12.41 -1.51
N VAL A 8 6.16 -13.66 -1.40
CA VAL A 8 5.40 -14.73 -0.74
C VAL A 8 5.15 -14.31 0.72
N GLY A 9 3.88 -14.15 1.08
CA GLY A 9 3.50 -13.82 2.45
C GLY A 9 3.60 -12.33 2.81
N SER A 10 3.81 -11.43 1.83
CA SER A 10 3.53 -10.02 2.06
C SER A 10 2.09 -9.85 2.56
N ALA A 11 1.81 -8.81 3.32
CA ALA A 11 0.47 -8.57 3.82
C ALA A 11 0.27 -7.08 3.99
N ILE A 12 -0.99 -6.69 3.93
CA ILE A 12 -1.42 -5.35 4.24
C ILE A 12 -2.27 -5.39 5.51
N VAL A 13 -2.23 -4.31 6.27
CA VAL A 13 -3.06 -4.16 7.47
C VAL A 13 -4.07 -3.05 7.20
N GLU A 14 -5.35 -3.38 7.32
CA GLU A 14 -6.44 -2.41 7.26
C GLU A 14 -6.85 -2.02 8.68
N ILE A 15 -6.79 -0.73 9.00
CA ILE A 15 -7.25 -0.18 10.29
C ILE A 15 -8.41 0.77 9.99
N THR A 16 -9.62 0.34 10.34
CA THR A 16 -10.83 1.14 10.09
C THR A 16 -11.24 1.91 11.33
N THR A 17 -11.37 3.23 11.18
CA THR A 17 -11.98 4.13 12.16
C THR A 17 -13.40 4.49 11.71
N LYS A 18 -14.11 5.35 12.46
CA LYS A 18 -15.46 5.80 12.11
C LYS A 18 -15.50 6.49 10.73
N ASP A 19 -14.47 7.26 10.40
CA ASP A 19 -14.48 8.17 9.25
C ASP A 19 -13.54 7.73 8.12
N ILE A 20 -12.54 6.91 8.43
CA ILE A 20 -11.47 6.58 7.48
C ILE A 20 -10.86 5.21 7.71
N THR A 21 -10.45 4.56 6.62
CA THR A 21 -9.67 3.32 6.65
C THR A 21 -8.21 3.62 6.29
N TYR A 22 -7.32 3.32 7.23
CA TYR A 22 -5.87 3.36 7.03
C TYR A 22 -5.37 2.03 6.49
N ILE A 23 -4.43 2.09 5.55
CA ILE A 23 -3.81 0.92 4.93
C ILE A 23 -2.31 0.98 5.19
N LEU A 24 -1.79 0.04 5.97
CA LEU A 24 -0.35 -0.16 6.09
C LEU A 24 0.08 -1.12 4.99
N ALA A 25 0.75 -0.59 3.97
CA ALA A 25 1.00 -1.31 2.73
C ALA A 25 2.27 -2.18 2.75
N GLY A 26 3.20 -1.94 3.68
CA GLY A 26 4.54 -2.52 3.60
C GLY A 26 5.17 -2.20 2.24
N ASP A 27 5.75 -3.21 1.61
CA ASP A 27 6.42 -3.07 0.30
C ASP A 27 5.46 -3.20 -0.91
N GLU A 28 4.18 -3.52 -0.68
CA GLU A 28 3.14 -3.46 -1.73
C GLU A 28 2.90 -2.01 -2.19
N GLY A 29 3.13 -1.04 -1.31
CA GLY A 29 3.11 0.39 -1.60
C GLY A 29 4.46 1.01 -1.21
N TYR A 30 5.42 0.96 -2.12
CA TYR A 30 6.81 1.29 -1.82
C TYR A 30 6.99 2.78 -1.45
N ILE A 31 6.60 3.69 -2.34
CA ILE A 31 6.60 5.15 -2.13
C ILE A 31 5.29 5.76 -2.65
N ASN A 32 4.93 6.98 -2.21
CA ASN A 32 3.67 7.61 -2.61
C ASN A 32 3.60 7.88 -4.12
N ASP A 33 4.75 8.09 -4.77
CA ASP A 33 4.81 8.27 -6.22
C ASP A 33 4.31 7.01 -6.97
N CYS A 34 4.62 5.82 -6.46
CA CYS A 34 4.11 4.56 -7.02
C CYS A 34 2.59 4.50 -6.92
N ILE A 35 2.01 4.91 -5.80
CA ILE A 35 0.55 4.93 -5.61
C ILE A 35 -0.10 5.95 -6.54
N THR A 36 0.42 7.16 -6.58
CA THR A 36 -0.12 8.28 -7.36
C THR A 36 -0.10 7.98 -8.86
N ARG A 37 1.01 7.40 -9.35
CA ARG A 37 1.20 7.07 -10.77
C ARG A 37 0.70 5.67 -11.13
N LYS A 38 0.08 4.97 -10.19
CA LYS A 38 -0.38 3.58 -10.32
C LYS A 38 0.70 2.62 -10.83
N ILE A 39 1.91 2.72 -10.27
CA ILE A 39 3.04 1.85 -10.59
C ILE A 39 3.05 0.66 -9.62
N PRO A 40 2.87 -0.58 -10.09
CA PRO A 40 2.98 -1.77 -9.25
C PRO A 40 4.43 -2.00 -8.82
N THR A 41 4.61 -2.46 -7.58
CA THR A 41 5.94 -2.69 -6.98
C THR A 41 6.32 -4.17 -6.98
N GLY A 42 5.33 -5.08 -7.05
CA GLY A 42 5.52 -6.53 -7.09
C GLY A 42 5.90 -7.05 -8.47
N CYS A 43 6.94 -6.51 -9.10
CA CYS A 43 7.41 -7.00 -10.40
C CYS A 43 8.14 -8.35 -10.32
N TYR A 44 8.53 -8.78 -9.12
CA TYR A 44 9.32 -9.99 -8.91
C TYR A 44 8.49 -11.26 -8.63
N TYR A 45 7.40 -11.15 -7.87
CA TYR A 45 6.64 -12.33 -7.44
C TYR A 45 5.28 -12.46 -8.13
N ASP A 46 4.37 -11.50 -7.99
CA ASP A 46 3.03 -11.56 -8.60
C ASP A 46 2.57 -10.16 -9.03
N LEU A 47 2.83 -9.85 -10.30
CA LEU A 47 2.52 -8.55 -10.88
C LEU A 47 1.02 -8.26 -10.91
N GLU A 48 0.18 -9.27 -11.15
CA GLU A 48 -1.27 -9.07 -11.24
C GLU A 48 -1.86 -8.73 -9.87
N LYS A 49 -1.43 -9.41 -8.80
CA LYS A 49 -1.81 -9.00 -7.43
C LYS A 49 -1.31 -7.62 -7.03
N SER A 50 -0.13 -7.24 -7.51
CA SER A 50 0.38 -5.88 -7.28
C SER A 50 -0.42 -4.83 -8.06
N LYS A 51 -0.90 -5.14 -9.27
CA LYS A 51 -1.85 -4.27 -9.99
C LYS A 51 -3.19 -4.16 -9.27
N GLU A 52 -3.74 -5.28 -8.79
CA GLU A 52 -4.98 -5.30 -8.00
C GLU A 52 -4.84 -4.46 -6.72
N PHE A 53 -3.69 -4.54 -6.04
CA PHE A 53 -3.37 -3.68 -4.88
C PHE A 53 -3.51 -2.21 -5.24
N ILE A 54 -2.77 -1.79 -6.26
CA ILE A 54 -2.69 -0.40 -6.68
C ILE A 54 -4.06 0.11 -7.11
N GLU A 55 -4.81 -0.64 -7.91
CA GLU A 55 -6.13 -0.21 -8.36
C GLU A 55 -7.11 -0.05 -7.20
N LYS A 56 -7.06 -0.97 -6.22
CA LYS A 56 -7.97 -0.94 -5.07
C LYS A 56 -7.66 0.20 -4.09
N TYR A 57 -6.39 0.46 -3.79
CA TYR A 57 -6.02 1.34 -2.68
C TYR A 57 -5.43 2.71 -3.09
N SER A 58 -5.23 2.98 -4.38
CA SER A 58 -4.76 4.29 -4.88
C SER A 58 -5.83 5.40 -4.91
N ASN A 59 -7.04 5.14 -4.42
CA ASN A 59 -8.13 6.12 -4.40
C ASN A 59 -8.27 6.83 -3.04
N LYS A 60 -9.02 7.93 -3.02
CA LYS A 60 -9.20 8.80 -1.84
C LYS A 60 -10.02 8.19 -0.70
N LYS A 61 -10.59 6.99 -0.87
CA LYS A 61 -11.34 6.30 0.19
C LYS A 61 -10.41 5.81 1.31
N TYR A 62 -9.13 5.60 0.99
CA TYR A 62 -8.14 5.03 1.90
C TYR A 62 -7.04 6.05 2.21
N ARG A 63 -6.53 6.01 3.45
CA ARG A 63 -5.26 6.65 3.83
C ARG A 63 -4.16 5.58 3.78
N LEU A 64 -3.40 5.55 2.69
CA LEU A 64 -2.36 4.57 2.49
C LEU A 64 -1.03 5.09 3.05
N HIS A 65 -0.38 4.28 3.89
CA HIS A 65 0.95 4.53 4.43
C HIS A 65 1.97 3.63 3.74
N THR A 66 2.92 4.28 3.06
CA THR A 66 4.05 3.65 2.37
C THR A 66 5.26 3.62 3.30
N CYS A 67 6.05 2.54 3.25
CA CYS A 67 7.15 2.33 4.21
C CYS A 67 8.48 2.95 3.79
N HIS A 68 8.66 3.28 2.51
CA HIS A 68 9.94 3.78 1.98
C HIS A 68 9.87 5.24 1.50
N ASP A 69 8.74 5.91 1.71
CA ASP A 69 8.61 7.31 1.35
C ASP A 69 9.22 8.23 2.42
N ILE A 70 10.42 8.74 2.13
CA ILE A 70 11.16 9.63 3.03
C ILE A 70 10.50 10.99 3.22
N SER A 71 9.51 11.37 2.39
CA SER A 71 8.73 12.59 2.58
C SER A 71 7.71 12.45 3.72
N LEU A 72 7.33 11.21 4.05
CA LEU A 72 6.42 10.89 5.16
C LEU A 72 7.11 10.86 6.53
N LYS A 73 8.34 11.40 6.64
CA LYS A 73 9.03 11.57 7.92
C LYS A 73 8.07 12.28 8.89
N THR A 74 7.46 11.51 9.79
CA THR A 74 6.69 11.94 10.97
C THR A 74 5.17 12.16 10.89
N GLU A 75 4.41 11.46 10.03
CA GLU A 75 3.00 11.26 10.39
C GLU A 75 2.92 10.14 11.45
N ARG A 76 2.95 10.54 12.73
CA ARG A 76 2.70 9.62 13.84
C ARG A 76 1.27 9.07 13.68
N ILE A 77 1.15 7.77 13.45
CA ILE A 77 -0.12 7.06 13.60
C ILE A 77 -0.38 6.99 15.11
N ILE A 78 -1.13 7.95 15.64
CA ILE A 78 -1.63 7.98 17.03
C ILE A 78 -3.14 7.91 16.98
#